data_AF-A0A7W9PAN7-F1
#
_entry.id   AF-A0A7W9PAN7-F1
#
_cell.length_a   1.000
_cell.length_b   1.000
_cell.length_c   1.000
_cell.angle_alpha   90.00
_cell.angle_beta   90.00
_cell.angle_gamma   90.00
#
_symmetry.space_group_name_H-M   'P 1'
#
loop_
_entity.id
_entity.type
_entity.pdbx_description
1 polymer ?
#
loop_
_entity_poly.entity_id
_entity_poly.type
_entity_poly.pdbx_seq_one_letter_code
_entity_poly.pdbx_strand_id
1 'polypeptide(L)'
;MSGPDEQRHAALIRRHAELLGYRYVSTVRPPADDTDPIGYALGLAAGLDAAALVVYDLVTLDHTPSRACELFDLETVSPPETWTVSVPGIADRAHAHPDRPLTVVEAHRVLQRHIKCDMLECPLKSSAYSALVKAGKVVPPAQSQRVRAAARGIKFPRKNNSDVRLPVGVTTQTLLEVLDGLANRQADPRGLAARLGPGPVGPN
;
A
#
# COMPACT_ATOMS: atom_id res chain seq x y z
N MET A 1 -13.18 18.31 -10.81
CA MET A 1 -13.61 18.44 -9.39
C MET A 1 -13.19 19.82 -8.91
N SER A 2 -13.88 20.41 -7.92
CA SER A 2 -13.66 21.81 -7.52
C SER A 2 -12.34 22.01 -6.76
N GLY A 3 -11.64 23.11 -7.04
CA GLY A 3 -10.30 23.42 -6.52
C GLY A 3 -10.07 23.38 -4.99
N PRO A 4 -11.05 23.62 -4.09
CA PRO A 4 -10.82 23.59 -2.65
C PRO A 4 -10.54 22.18 -2.10
N ASP A 5 -11.25 21.16 -2.58
CA ASP A 5 -11.08 19.78 -2.11
C ASP A 5 -9.72 19.21 -2.58
N GLU A 6 -9.28 19.60 -3.77
CA GLU A 6 -7.98 19.19 -4.31
C GLU A 6 -6.81 19.77 -3.51
N GLN A 7 -6.88 21.04 -3.08
CA GLN A 7 -5.85 21.64 -2.22
C GLN A 7 -5.82 20.97 -0.84
N ARG A 8 -7.00 20.65 -0.28
CA ARG A 8 -7.11 19.93 0.98
C ARG A 8 -6.53 18.52 0.88
N HIS A 9 -6.83 17.79 -0.18
CA HIS A 9 -6.28 16.44 -0.41
C HIS A 9 -4.76 16.49 -0.57
N ALA A 10 -4.22 17.43 -1.33
CA ALA A 10 -2.77 17.58 -1.49
C ALA A 10 -2.05 17.86 -0.16
N ALA A 11 -2.62 18.72 0.70
CA ALA A 11 -2.07 19.00 2.02
C ALA A 11 -2.10 17.75 2.94
N LEU A 12 -3.19 16.97 2.90
CA LEU A 12 -3.32 15.74 3.67
C LEU A 12 -2.36 14.65 3.19
N ILE A 13 -2.20 14.48 1.88
CA ILE A 13 -1.23 13.57 1.26
C ILE A 13 0.18 13.92 1.71
N ARG A 14 0.58 15.20 1.61
CA ARG A 14 1.91 15.65 2.01
C ARG A 14 2.18 15.37 3.48
N ARG A 15 1.25 15.76 4.36
CA ARG A 15 1.37 15.51 5.80
C ARG A 15 1.47 14.02 6.11
N HIS A 16 0.71 13.18 5.41
CA HIS A 16 0.74 11.72 5.60
C HIS A 16 2.11 11.14 5.20
N ALA A 17 2.65 11.55 4.06
CA ALA A 17 3.98 11.15 3.61
C ALA A 17 5.07 11.52 4.63
N GLU A 18 5.05 12.76 5.14
CA GLU A 18 6.01 13.24 6.15
C GLU A 18 5.93 12.44 7.46
N LEU A 19 4.72 12.06 7.89
CA LEU A 19 4.54 11.22 9.09
C LEU A 19 5.09 9.80 8.93
N LEU A 20 5.09 9.25 7.72
CA LEU A 20 5.66 7.94 7.41
C LEU A 20 7.18 8.01 7.17
N GLY A 21 7.79 9.19 7.26
CA GLY A 21 9.22 9.39 7.06
C GLY A 21 9.63 9.54 5.59
N TYR A 22 8.67 9.63 4.67
CA TYR A 22 8.96 9.92 3.27
C TYR A 22 9.27 11.40 3.07
N ARG A 23 10.24 11.67 2.19
CA ARG A 23 10.49 13.03 1.70
C ARG A 23 9.53 13.33 0.57
N TYR A 24 8.64 14.30 0.78
CA TYR A 24 7.72 14.74 -0.26
C TYR A 24 8.49 15.36 -1.45
N VAL A 25 8.29 14.81 -2.65
CA VAL A 25 8.95 15.29 -3.88
C VAL A 25 8.04 16.23 -4.66
N SER A 26 6.85 15.76 -5.04
CA SER A 26 5.89 16.56 -5.81
C SER A 26 4.47 15.98 -5.74
N THR A 27 3.47 16.81 -6.04
CA THR A 27 2.11 16.34 -6.36
C THR A 27 1.94 16.34 -7.87
N VAL A 28 1.60 15.18 -8.43
CA VAL A 28 1.35 15.04 -9.86
C VAL A 28 -0.09 15.44 -10.16
N ARG A 29 -0.27 16.28 -11.18
CA ARG A 29 -1.56 16.53 -11.82
C ARG A 29 -1.46 16.10 -13.27
N PRO A 30 -1.99 14.92 -13.63
CA PRO A 30 -2.05 14.50 -15.02
C PRO A 30 -2.81 15.52 -15.87
N PRO A 31 -2.45 15.71 -17.15
CA PRO A 31 -3.24 16.52 -18.07
C PRO A 31 -4.71 16.06 -18.08
N ALA A 32 -5.64 17.01 -18.18
CA ALA A 32 -7.08 16.70 -18.10
C ALA A 32 -7.57 15.75 -19.21
N ASP A 33 -6.89 15.76 -20.36
CA ASP A 33 -7.24 14.98 -21.55
C ASP A 33 -6.37 13.71 -21.72
N ASP A 34 -5.55 13.37 -20.71
CA ASP A 34 -4.71 12.16 -20.79
C ASP A 34 -5.59 10.89 -20.78
N THR A 35 -5.34 9.98 -21.71
CA THR A 35 -6.10 8.73 -21.84
C THR A 35 -5.83 7.74 -20.69
N ASP A 36 -4.73 7.94 -19.96
CA ASP A 36 -4.30 7.12 -18.83
C ASP A 36 -3.59 7.97 -17.76
N PRO A 37 -4.35 8.78 -16.99
CA PRO A 37 -3.79 9.69 -15.99
C PRO A 37 -3.03 8.97 -14.87
N ILE A 38 -3.39 7.72 -14.57
CA ILE A 38 -2.68 6.89 -13.59
C ILE A 38 -1.34 6.44 -14.17
N GLY A 39 -1.31 5.97 -15.42
CA GLY A 39 -0.07 5.63 -16.11
C GLY A 39 0.89 6.81 -16.22
N TYR A 40 0.37 8.00 -16.52
CA TYR A 40 1.15 9.24 -16.52
C TYR A 40 1.83 9.49 -15.17
N ALA A 41 1.06 9.40 -14.08
CA ALA A 41 1.58 9.64 -12.74
C ALA A 41 2.64 8.60 -12.32
N LEU A 42 2.42 7.33 -12.67
CA LEU A 42 3.38 6.26 -12.41
C LEU A 42 4.68 6.45 -13.22
N GLY A 43 4.57 6.84 -14.49
CA GLY A 43 5.73 7.13 -15.34
C GLY A 43 6.56 8.31 -14.83
N LEU A 44 5.91 9.38 -14.37
CA LEU A 44 6.59 10.52 -13.75
C LEU A 44 7.26 10.12 -12.43
N ALA A 45 6.57 9.35 -11.58
CA ALA A 45 7.13 8.85 -10.32
C ALA A 45 8.37 7.97 -10.55
N ALA A 46 8.35 7.12 -11.58
CA ALA A 46 9.51 6.32 -11.99
C ALA A 46 10.67 7.20 -12.47
N GLY A 47 10.38 8.20 -13.30
CA GLY A 47 11.39 9.17 -13.76
C GLY A 47 12.00 10.03 -12.65
N LEU A 48 11.30 10.18 -11.53
CA LEU A 48 11.76 10.89 -10.33
C LEU A 48 12.45 9.97 -9.30
N ASP A 49 12.55 8.67 -9.58
CA ASP A 49 13.06 7.66 -8.64
C ASP A 49 12.34 7.70 -7.28
N ALA A 50 11.01 7.89 -7.33
CA ALA A 50 10.19 7.94 -6.13
C ALA A 50 10.12 6.55 -5.48
N ALA A 51 10.28 6.49 -4.15
CA ALA A 51 10.16 5.24 -3.40
C ALA A 51 8.69 4.82 -3.16
N ALA A 52 7.77 5.79 -3.09
CA ALA A 52 6.38 5.55 -2.76
C ALA A 52 5.44 6.51 -3.51
N LEU A 53 4.25 6.01 -3.81
CA LEU A 53 3.10 6.78 -4.28
C LEU A 53 2.13 6.98 -3.12
N VAL A 54 1.81 8.23 -2.77
CA VAL A 54 0.83 8.56 -1.74
C VAL A 54 -0.41 9.16 -2.38
N VAL A 55 -1.56 8.49 -2.24
CA VAL A 55 -2.84 8.90 -2.81
C VAL A 55 -3.87 9.16 -1.72
N TYR A 56 -4.90 9.95 -2.01
CA TYR A 56 -5.93 10.22 -0.99
C TYR A 56 -6.75 8.96 -0.68
N ASP A 57 -7.21 8.27 -1.71
CA ASP A 57 -7.98 7.03 -1.61
C ASP A 57 -7.68 6.12 -2.82
N LEU A 58 -8.18 4.88 -2.78
CA LEU A 58 -8.04 3.96 -3.93
C LEU A 58 -8.88 4.38 -5.14
N VAL A 59 -9.86 5.27 -5.00
CA VAL A 59 -10.63 5.82 -6.14
C VAL A 59 -9.68 6.57 -7.07
N THR A 60 -8.69 7.27 -6.49
CA THR A 60 -7.62 7.98 -7.23
C THR A 60 -6.83 7.04 -8.16
N LEU A 61 -6.75 5.75 -7.83
CA LEU A 61 -6.09 4.71 -8.64
C LEU A 61 -7.07 3.80 -9.38
N ASP A 62 -8.33 4.23 -9.59
CA ASP A 62 -9.36 3.42 -10.23
C ASP A 62 -9.54 2.03 -9.56
N HIS A 63 -9.28 1.97 -8.25
CA HIS A 63 -9.23 0.76 -7.44
C HIS A 63 -8.23 -0.29 -7.96
N THR A 64 -7.14 0.11 -8.61
CA THR A 64 -6.07 -0.77 -9.12
C THR A 64 -4.73 -0.60 -8.36
N PRO A 65 -4.68 -0.86 -7.03
CA PRO A 65 -3.47 -0.64 -6.23
C PRO A 65 -2.28 -1.45 -6.76
N SER A 66 -2.52 -2.65 -7.29
CA SER A 66 -1.50 -3.51 -7.87
C SER A 66 -0.66 -2.84 -8.96
N ARG A 67 -1.25 -1.88 -9.69
CA ARG A 67 -0.53 -1.13 -10.73
C ARG A 67 0.57 -0.24 -10.17
N ALA A 68 0.37 0.33 -8.98
CA ALA A 68 1.39 1.11 -8.28
C ALA A 68 2.39 0.18 -7.57
N CYS A 69 1.88 -0.87 -6.92
CA CYS A 69 2.67 -1.82 -6.14
C CYS A 69 3.64 -2.69 -6.96
N GLU A 70 3.65 -2.59 -8.28
CA GLU A 70 4.69 -3.20 -9.12
C GLU A 70 6.04 -2.48 -9.02
N LEU A 71 6.00 -1.16 -8.82
CA LEU A 71 7.19 -0.32 -8.88
C LEU A 71 7.42 0.49 -7.61
N PHE A 72 6.36 0.76 -6.84
CA PHE A 72 6.40 1.68 -5.71
C PHE A 72 5.67 1.09 -4.49
N ASP A 73 6.06 1.51 -3.30
CA ASP A 73 5.16 1.40 -2.15
C ASP A 73 3.93 2.30 -2.41
N LEU A 74 2.74 1.86 -2.01
CA LEU A 74 1.51 2.64 -2.14
C LEU A 74 0.93 2.92 -0.75
N GLU A 75 0.69 4.19 -0.47
CA GLU A 75 0.03 4.66 0.74
C GLU A 75 -1.29 5.36 0.39
N THR A 76 -2.35 5.02 1.09
CA THR A 76 -3.65 5.72 1.00
C THR A 76 -3.89 6.55 2.25
N VAL A 77 -4.52 7.73 2.13
CA VAL A 77 -4.88 8.56 3.30
C VAL A 77 -6.22 8.13 3.92
N SER A 78 -7.18 7.72 3.08
CA SER A 78 -8.54 7.36 3.49
C SER A 78 -9.10 6.18 2.68
N PRO A 79 -9.31 5.01 3.32
CA PRO A 79 -8.76 4.63 4.62
C PRO A 79 -7.21 4.62 4.60
N PRO A 80 -6.53 4.79 5.75
CA PRO A 80 -5.08 4.67 5.82
C PRO A 80 -4.66 3.21 5.61
N GLU A 81 -4.04 2.92 4.47
CA GLU A 81 -3.55 1.59 4.11
C GLU A 81 -2.16 1.69 3.47
N THR A 82 -1.27 0.77 3.87
CA THR A 82 0.09 0.65 3.35
C THR A 82 0.23 -0.61 2.53
N TRP A 83 0.70 -0.45 1.30
CA TRP A 83 0.92 -1.52 0.34
C TRP A 83 2.39 -1.51 -0.06
N THR A 84 3.13 -2.51 0.37
CA THR A 84 4.54 -2.61 0.00
C THR A 84 4.67 -3.04 -1.46
N VAL A 85 5.64 -2.46 -2.18
CA VAL A 85 6.04 -2.93 -3.51
C VAL A 85 6.25 -4.44 -3.46
N SER A 86 5.70 -5.12 -4.45
CA SER A 86 6.00 -6.54 -4.63
C SER A 86 7.43 -6.60 -5.14
N VAL A 87 8.41 -6.85 -4.25
CA VAL A 87 9.79 -7.11 -4.70
C VAL A 87 9.72 -8.30 -5.64
N PRO A 88 9.85 -8.10 -6.95
CA PRO A 88 9.68 -9.20 -7.88
C PRO A 88 11.00 -9.97 -7.82
N GLY A 89 10.99 -11.13 -7.19
CA GLY A 89 11.94 -12.16 -7.57
C GLY A 89 11.64 -12.53 -9.02
N ILE A 90 12.25 -11.82 -9.98
CA ILE A 90 12.10 -12.02 -11.43
C ILE A 90 10.66 -12.42 -11.78
N ALA A 91 9.70 -11.51 -11.60
CA ALA A 91 8.28 -11.84 -11.68
C ALA A 91 7.91 -12.48 -13.02
N ASP A 92 7.19 -13.61 -12.92
CA ASP A 92 6.52 -14.26 -14.02
C ASP A 92 5.55 -13.26 -14.68
N ARG A 93 5.86 -12.83 -15.91
CA ARG A 93 5.01 -11.94 -16.71
C ARG A 93 3.56 -12.43 -16.81
N ALA A 94 3.29 -13.72 -16.60
CA ALA A 94 1.94 -14.26 -16.55
C ALA A 94 1.09 -13.70 -15.39
N HIS A 95 1.71 -13.09 -14.37
CA HIS A 95 1.04 -12.52 -13.21
C HIS A 95 1.10 -10.99 -13.14
N ALA A 96 1.83 -10.35 -14.05
CA ALA A 96 1.98 -8.89 -14.10
C ALA A 96 0.64 -8.18 -14.37
N HIS A 97 0.54 -6.96 -13.86
CA HIS A 97 -0.54 -6.03 -14.16
C HIS A 97 -0.61 -5.85 -15.68
N PRO A 98 -1.82 -5.85 -16.26
CA PRO A 98 -1.96 -5.66 -17.70
C PRO A 98 -1.62 -4.21 -18.08
N ASP A 99 -0.87 -4.02 -19.16
CA ASP A 99 -0.54 -2.67 -19.67
C ASP A 99 -1.78 -1.89 -20.15
N ARG A 100 -2.90 -2.59 -20.39
CA ARG A 100 -4.18 -2.00 -20.79
C ARG A 100 -5.32 -2.44 -19.87
N PRO A 101 -6.38 -1.63 -19.74
CA PRO A 101 -7.60 -2.05 -19.07
C PRO A 101 -8.16 -3.35 -19.66
N LEU A 102 -8.61 -4.24 -18.78
CA LEU A 102 -9.27 -5.49 -19.17
C LEU A 102 -10.74 -5.23 -19.52
N THR A 103 -11.22 -5.86 -20.59
CA THR A 103 -12.66 -5.95 -20.84
C THR A 103 -13.32 -6.86 -19.79
N VAL A 104 -14.63 -6.74 -19.60
CA VAL A 104 -15.39 -7.59 -18.65
C VAL A 104 -15.16 -9.08 -18.94
N VAL A 105 -15.18 -9.48 -20.22
CA VAL A 105 -14.97 -10.88 -20.64
C VAL A 105 -13.55 -11.36 -20.30
N GLU A 106 -12.54 -10.53 -20.57
CA GLU A 106 -11.15 -10.85 -20.23
C GLU A 106 -10.95 -10.96 -18.72
N ALA A 107 -11.55 -10.05 -17.95
CA ALA A 107 -11.49 -10.05 -16.50
C ALA A 107 -12.11 -11.32 -15.90
N HIS A 108 -13.28 -11.77 -16.40
CA HIS A 108 -13.85 -13.05 -16.01
C HIS A 108 -12.91 -14.23 -16.33
N ARG A 109 -12.31 -14.27 -17.52
CA ARG A 109 -11.34 -15.32 -17.91
C ARG A 109 -10.09 -15.32 -17.04
N VAL A 110 -9.59 -14.13 -16.66
CA VAL A 110 -8.45 -14.01 -15.74
C VAL A 110 -8.81 -14.57 -14.36
N LEU A 111 -9.96 -14.19 -13.79
CA LEU A 111 -10.37 -14.73 -12.48
C LEU A 111 -10.55 -16.25 -12.49
N GLN A 112 -11.02 -16.82 -13.61
CA GLN A 112 -11.13 -18.27 -13.79
C GLN A 112 -9.76 -18.96 -13.87
N ARG A 113 -8.84 -18.44 -14.71
CA ARG A 113 -7.49 -19.02 -14.87
C ARG A 113 -6.65 -18.90 -13.61
N HIS A 114 -6.75 -17.77 -12.91
CA HIS A 114 -5.99 -17.48 -11.70
C HIS A 114 -6.76 -17.84 -10.42
N ILE A 115 -7.68 -18.82 -10.48
CA ILE A 115 -8.46 -19.22 -9.30
C ILE A 115 -7.58 -19.62 -8.11
N LYS A 116 -6.42 -20.24 -8.38
CA LYS A 116 -5.43 -20.67 -7.38
C LYS A 116 -4.53 -19.56 -6.84
N CYS A 117 -4.43 -18.42 -7.52
CA CYS A 117 -3.55 -17.34 -7.07
C CYS A 117 -4.15 -16.62 -5.86
N ASP A 118 -3.30 -16.14 -4.95
CA ASP A 118 -3.73 -15.14 -3.97
C ASP A 118 -4.07 -13.83 -4.69
N MET A 119 -5.13 -13.16 -4.26
CA MET A 119 -5.57 -11.88 -4.84
C MET A 119 -4.63 -10.72 -4.49
N LEU A 120 -3.92 -10.78 -3.36
CA LEU A 120 -3.00 -9.73 -2.91
C LEU A 120 -1.60 -9.88 -3.52
N GLU A 121 -1.25 -11.09 -3.98
CA GLU A 121 0.09 -11.40 -4.51
C GLU A 121 0.08 -11.60 -6.03
N CYS A 122 -1.09 -11.56 -6.69
CA CYS A 122 -1.22 -11.71 -8.14
C CYS A 122 -1.80 -10.41 -8.75
N PRO A 123 -0.93 -9.52 -9.26
CA PRO A 123 -1.34 -8.26 -9.87
C PRO A 123 -2.41 -8.44 -10.94
N LEU A 124 -2.25 -9.41 -11.85
CA LEU A 124 -3.23 -9.67 -12.92
C LEU A 124 -4.62 -10.04 -12.38
N LYS A 125 -4.69 -10.87 -11.32
CA LYS A 125 -5.95 -11.26 -10.68
C LYS A 125 -6.60 -10.07 -9.98
N SER A 126 -5.80 -9.26 -9.32
CA SER A 126 -6.26 -8.02 -8.69
C SER A 126 -6.85 -7.06 -9.72
N SER A 127 -6.15 -6.79 -10.83
CA SER A 127 -6.65 -5.93 -11.92
C SER A 127 -7.95 -6.43 -12.53
N ALA A 128 -8.08 -7.74 -12.74
CA ALA A 128 -9.32 -8.33 -13.23
C ALA A 128 -10.49 -8.17 -12.26
N TYR A 129 -10.24 -8.33 -10.96
CA TYR A 129 -11.26 -8.08 -9.94
C TYR A 129 -11.73 -6.63 -9.96
N SER A 130 -10.80 -5.67 -9.96
CA SER A 130 -11.12 -4.24 -10.01
C SER A 130 -11.90 -3.87 -11.27
N ALA A 131 -11.55 -4.44 -12.43
CA ALA A 131 -12.30 -4.23 -13.67
C ALA A 131 -13.77 -4.69 -13.56
N LEU A 132 -14.03 -5.84 -12.90
CA LEU A 132 -15.40 -6.32 -12.68
C LEU A 132 -16.17 -5.51 -11.64
N VAL A 133 -15.50 -4.99 -10.61
CA VAL A 133 -16.11 -4.08 -9.64
C VAL A 133 -16.53 -2.79 -10.32
N LYS A 134 -15.64 -2.18 -11.11
CA LYS A 134 -15.92 -0.96 -11.89
C LYS A 134 -17.09 -1.16 -12.86
N ALA A 135 -17.16 -2.33 -13.51
CA ALA A 135 -18.27 -2.69 -14.40
C ALA A 135 -19.57 -3.09 -13.66
N GLY A 136 -19.61 -3.01 -12.33
CA GLY A 136 -20.77 -3.38 -11.51
C GLY A 136 -21.12 -4.87 -11.53
N LYS A 137 -20.19 -5.73 -11.96
CA LYS A 137 -20.39 -7.19 -12.05
C LYS A 137 -20.03 -7.91 -10.75
N VAL A 138 -19.25 -7.26 -9.89
CA VAL A 138 -18.88 -7.77 -8.57
C VAL A 138 -19.11 -6.66 -7.57
N VAL A 139 -19.82 -6.97 -6.49
CA VAL A 139 -19.94 -6.08 -5.34
C VAL A 139 -18.89 -6.52 -4.32
N PRO A 140 -17.92 -5.66 -3.97
CA PRO A 140 -16.95 -5.99 -2.93
C PRO A 140 -17.66 -6.30 -1.61
N PRO A 141 -17.16 -7.29 -0.85
CA PRO A 141 -17.70 -7.56 0.47
C PRO A 141 -17.51 -6.33 1.36
N ALA A 142 -18.58 -5.90 2.03
CA ALA A 142 -18.55 -4.74 2.94
C ALA A 142 -17.58 -4.90 4.12
N GLN A 143 -17.18 -6.13 4.44
CA GLN A 143 -16.21 -6.45 5.48
C GLN A 143 -14.91 -6.96 4.87
N SER A 144 -13.80 -6.52 5.46
CA SER A 144 -12.46 -6.93 5.04
C SER A 144 -12.26 -8.45 5.13
N GLN A 145 -11.31 -8.97 4.35
CA GLN A 145 -10.98 -10.39 4.38
C GLN A 145 -10.59 -10.87 5.79
N ARG A 146 -9.85 -10.04 6.55
CA ARG A 146 -9.43 -10.33 7.92
C ARG A 146 -10.62 -10.43 8.89
N VAL A 147 -11.57 -9.49 8.82
CA VAL A 147 -12.78 -9.51 9.66
C VAL A 147 -13.62 -10.74 9.36
N ARG A 148 -13.81 -11.08 8.09
CA ARG A 148 -14.56 -12.28 7.68
C ARG A 148 -13.86 -13.58 8.10
N ALA A 149 -12.53 -13.63 8.03
CA ALA A 149 -11.76 -14.78 8.49
C ALA A 149 -11.91 -14.98 10.00
N ALA A 150 -11.76 -13.90 10.79
CA ALA A 150 -11.95 -13.94 12.24
C ALA A 150 -13.37 -14.39 12.62
N ALA A 151 -14.41 -13.85 11.96
CA ALA A 151 -15.79 -14.26 12.18
C ALA A 151 -16.06 -15.74 11.87
N ARG A 152 -15.26 -16.35 10.98
CA ARG A 152 -15.34 -17.77 10.60
C ARG A 152 -14.38 -18.67 11.40
N GLY A 153 -13.64 -18.12 12.36
CA GLY A 153 -12.56 -18.85 13.04
C GLY A 153 -11.42 -19.29 12.11
N ILE A 154 -11.33 -18.72 10.90
CA ILE A 154 -10.27 -19.02 9.93
C ILE A 154 -9.06 -18.19 10.32
N LYS A 155 -7.93 -18.85 10.54
CA LYS A 155 -6.65 -18.18 10.77
C LYS A 155 -6.28 -17.39 9.50
N PHE A 156 -6.28 -16.06 9.61
CA PHE A 156 -5.83 -15.22 8.50
C PHE A 156 -4.32 -15.41 8.31
N PRO A 157 -3.85 -15.70 7.09
CA PRO A 157 -2.43 -15.94 6.86
C PRO A 157 -1.63 -14.70 7.27
N ARG A 158 -0.54 -14.93 7.99
CA ARG A 158 0.48 -13.89 8.17
C ARG A 158 1.24 -13.83 6.85
N LYS A 159 1.42 -12.63 6.28
CA LYS A 159 2.33 -12.44 5.14
C LYS A 159 3.67 -13.05 5.56
N ASN A 160 4.20 -13.99 4.78
CA ASN A 160 5.50 -14.59 5.07
C ASN A 160 6.53 -13.47 4.92
N ASN A 161 6.83 -12.80 6.02
CA ASN A 161 7.85 -11.77 6.06
C ASN A 161 9.20 -12.49 6.17
N SER A 162 9.62 -13.19 5.12
CA SER A 162 10.82 -14.02 5.17
C SER A 162 12.12 -13.23 5.11
N ASP A 163 12.09 -11.93 4.79
CA ASP A 163 13.34 -11.15 4.62
C ASP A 163 13.48 -9.87 5.45
N VAL A 164 12.47 -9.48 6.24
CA VAL A 164 12.69 -8.38 7.20
C VAL A 164 13.37 -8.94 8.43
N ARG A 165 14.71 -9.02 8.40
CA ARG A 165 15.50 -9.16 9.61
C ARG A 165 15.26 -7.93 10.46
N LEU A 166 14.70 -8.14 11.66
CA LEU A 166 14.72 -7.10 12.68
C LEU A 166 16.18 -6.67 12.91
N PRO A 167 16.46 -5.36 13.06
CA PRO A 167 17.78 -4.89 13.42
C PRO A 167 18.31 -5.64 14.65
N VAL A 168 19.60 -5.96 14.64
CA VAL A 168 20.25 -6.66 15.76
C VAL A 168 20.02 -5.86 17.04
N GLY A 169 19.47 -6.50 18.07
CA GLY A 169 19.16 -5.88 19.37
C GLY A 169 17.70 -5.45 19.57
N VAL A 170 16.84 -5.53 18.54
CA VAL A 170 15.39 -5.30 18.71
C VAL A 170 14.77 -6.53 19.38
N THR A 171 14.30 -6.34 20.60
CA THR A 171 13.62 -7.39 21.38
C THR A 171 12.10 -7.19 21.35
N THR A 172 11.35 -8.22 21.71
CA THR A 172 9.89 -8.10 21.96
C THR A 172 9.59 -7.01 22.99
N GLN A 173 10.46 -6.82 23.98
CA GLN A 173 10.32 -5.80 25.01
C GLN A 173 10.41 -4.39 24.41
N THR A 174 11.38 -4.16 23.52
CA THR A 174 11.50 -2.91 22.76
C THR A 174 10.23 -2.59 21.98
N LEU A 175 9.63 -3.61 21.35
CA LEU A 175 8.38 -3.45 20.60
C LEU A 175 7.22 -3.05 21.54
N LEU A 176 7.08 -3.71 22.69
CA LEU A 176 6.03 -3.41 23.65
C LEU A 176 6.16 -1.98 24.21
N GLU A 177 7.38 -1.54 24.52
CA GLU A 177 7.63 -0.18 25.01
C GLU A 177 7.29 0.90 23.98
N VAL A 178 7.57 0.65 22.69
CA VAL A 178 7.16 1.54 21.61
C VAL A 178 5.64 1.58 21.49
N LEU A 179 4.96 0.42 21.53
CA LEU A 179 3.50 0.35 21.43
C LEU A 179 2.82 1.06 22.60
N ASP A 180 3.33 0.90 23.82
CA ASP A 180 2.84 1.61 25.01
C ASP A 180 3.06 3.13 24.90
N GLY A 181 4.21 3.55 24.36
CA GLY A 181 4.49 4.95 24.05
C GLY A 181 3.52 5.55 23.03
N LEU A 182 3.17 4.80 21.98
CA LEU A 182 2.22 5.23 20.95
C LEU A 182 0.77 5.23 21.44
N ALA A 183 0.40 4.31 22.33
CA ALA A 183 -0.92 4.27 22.95
C ALA A 183 -1.13 5.45 23.92
N ASN A 184 -0.08 5.88 24.60
CA ASN A 184 -0.10 7.05 25.48
C ASN A 184 0.15 8.35 24.70
N ARG A 185 -0.93 8.98 24.21
CA ARG A 185 -0.90 10.29 23.49
C ARG A 185 -0.26 11.46 24.26
N GLN A 186 0.15 11.27 25.51
CA GLN A 186 0.83 12.26 26.36
C GLN A 186 2.30 11.91 26.65
N ALA A 187 2.85 10.82 26.09
CA ALA A 187 4.23 10.42 26.33
C ALA A 187 5.21 11.42 25.70
N ASP A 188 6.18 11.89 26.50
CA ASP A 188 7.26 12.76 26.05
C ASP A 188 8.17 12.00 25.06
N PRO A 189 8.26 12.41 23.78
CA PRO A 189 9.12 11.75 22.80
C PRO A 189 10.60 11.73 23.19
N ARG A 190 11.05 12.63 24.07
CA ARG A 190 12.44 12.66 24.57
C ARG A 190 12.72 11.56 25.61
N GLY A 191 11.72 11.15 26.39
CA GLY A 191 11.84 10.07 27.36
C GLY A 191 11.93 8.68 26.72
N LEU A 192 11.26 8.48 25.58
CA LEU A 192 11.34 7.23 24.81
C LEU A 192 12.72 7.04 24.18
N ALA A 193 13.30 8.11 23.59
CA ALA A 193 14.63 8.07 23.00
C ALA A 193 15.75 7.80 24.04
N ALA A 194 15.61 8.31 25.27
CA ALA A 194 16.56 8.06 26.36
C ALA A 194 16.54 6.60 26.86
N ARG A 195 15.39 5.90 26.76
CA ARG A 195 15.25 4.50 27.14
C ARG A 195 15.72 3.52 26.07
N LEU A 196 15.66 3.95 24.81
CA LEU A 196 16.08 3.18 23.63
C LEU A 196 17.56 3.37 23.25
N GLY A 197 18.29 4.23 23.98
CA GLY A 197 19.72 4.40 23.80
C GLY A 197 20.49 3.10 24.05
N PRO A 198 21.68 2.92 23.42
CA PRO A 198 22.49 1.73 23.64
C PRO A 198 22.79 1.60 25.13
N GLY A 199 22.37 0.48 25.72
CA GLY A 199 22.73 0.14 27.10
C GLY A 199 24.25 0.16 27.28
N PRO A 200 24.76 0.42 28.50
CA PRO A 200 26.18 0.59 28.74
C PRO A 200 26.94 -0.64 28.24
N VAL A 201 27.92 -0.40 27.36
CA VAL A 201 28.94 -1.39 27.02
C VAL A 201 29.73 -1.62 28.31
N GLY A 202 29.47 -2.75 28.97
CA GLY A 202 30.20 -3.16 30.16
C GLY A 202 31.68 -3.41 29.83
N PRO A 203 32.61 -3.15 30.78
CA PRO A 203 34.01 -3.35 30.52
C PRO A 203 34.38 -4.83 30.60
N ASN A 204 35.02 -5.36 29.54
CA ASN A 204 36.20 -6.22 29.64
C ASN A 204 36.95 -6.26 28.31
#